data_AF-G2XY46-F1
#
_entry.id   AF-G2XY46-F1
#
_cell.length_a   1.000
_cell.length_b   1.000
_cell.length_c   1.000
_cell.angle_alpha   90.00
_cell.angle_beta   90.00
_cell.angle_gamma   90.00
#
_symmetry.space_group_name_H-M   'P 1'
#
loop_
_entity.id
_entity.type
_entity.pdbx_description
1 polymer ?
#
loop_
_entity_poly.entity_id
_entity_poly.type
_entity_poly.pdbx_seq_one_letter_code
_entity_poly.pdbx_strand_id
1 'polypeptide(L)'
;MFLQLTMFSSFKFLLICLVTLRTTAAHPATDEHNYYKNNRGTFQNPAKDVRPKFRYWLPDASVDPAGIAADIKDIGSIGAGGIEMCNYFMYGGQIGEPASDWSTYGFGTPAYNKILNTAAQATKDNDLVIDLALGPESGQGVPAEWDNPGLAYDLISHNIKVSAGDTYKGKVPGYGNGTLLSVTTAAILHSENYSTPNLVVGLIPNGFINWTVWNISADSLNDVTSRVRPDGTISLEFPQHQTAKGYFLWASYFKLSSDRAAIPGSSPQNFLQNGSFAVDHFSTRGAKVTTDFLEKYVLINGVKELFQQVGKYIWEDSVEIKSSLYWTPDLASTFKEMHGYDIGKYAMLLAESY
;
A
#
# COMPACT_ATOMS: atom_id res chain seq x y z
N MET A 1 14.68 -21.97 68.84
CA MET A 1 13.63 -21.05 69.33
C MET A 1 12.65 -20.89 68.19
N PHE A 2 11.50 -21.55 68.31
CA PHE A 2 10.40 -21.45 67.33
C PHE A 2 9.86 -20.03 67.32
N LEU A 3 9.58 -19.47 66.14
CA LEU A 3 8.54 -18.46 66.00
C LEU A 3 7.83 -18.66 64.66
N GLN A 4 6.58 -19.09 64.76
CA GLN A 4 5.57 -19.02 63.71
C GLN A 4 5.35 -17.56 63.32
N LEU A 5 5.21 -17.28 62.02
CA LEU A 5 4.38 -16.18 61.55
C LEU A 5 3.50 -16.67 60.40
N THR A 6 2.28 -17.00 60.82
CA THR A 6 1.00 -16.89 60.12
C THR A 6 1.02 -16.28 58.72
N MET A 7 0.72 -17.13 57.72
CA MET A 7 -0.06 -16.76 56.54
C MET A 7 -1.38 -16.14 57.00
N PHE A 8 -1.75 -14.95 56.53
CA PHE A 8 -3.10 -14.59 56.10
C PHE A 8 -3.12 -13.17 55.52
N SER A 9 -3.89 -13.01 54.43
CA SER A 9 -4.40 -11.75 53.87
C SER A 9 -3.59 -11.02 52.79
N SER A 10 -3.51 -11.64 51.61
CA SER A 10 -3.32 -10.94 50.33
C SER A 10 -4.47 -11.23 49.37
N PHE A 11 -5.71 -11.08 49.83
CA PHE A 11 -6.92 -11.30 49.03
C PHE A 11 -7.90 -10.14 49.26
N LYS A 12 -7.54 -8.93 48.83
CA LYS A 12 -8.45 -7.76 48.80
C LYS A 12 -7.82 -6.57 48.06
N PHE A 13 -7.41 -6.73 46.81
CA PHE A 13 -7.24 -5.60 45.88
C PHE A 13 -7.27 -6.05 44.41
N LEU A 14 -8.14 -7.01 44.09
CA LEU A 14 -8.40 -7.46 42.72
C LEU A 14 -9.91 -7.59 42.49
N LEU A 15 -10.69 -6.58 42.90
CA LEU A 15 -12.14 -6.57 42.69
C LEU A 15 -12.73 -5.16 42.58
N ILE A 16 -12.03 -4.23 41.91
CA ILE A 16 -12.57 -2.88 41.61
C ILE A 16 -12.39 -2.49 40.12
N CYS A 17 -11.79 -3.33 39.26
CA CYS A 17 -11.74 -3.09 37.80
C CYS A 17 -12.73 -3.94 36.98
N LEU A 18 -13.68 -4.62 37.62
CA LEU A 18 -14.65 -5.52 36.95
C LEU A 18 -16.10 -5.00 36.94
N VAL A 19 -16.37 -3.77 37.41
CA VAL A 19 -17.75 -3.23 37.54
C VAL A 19 -18.00 -1.98 36.68
N THR A 20 -17.09 -1.62 35.77
CA THR A 20 -17.37 -0.59 34.75
C THR A 20 -17.16 -1.07 33.31
N LEU A 21 -17.05 -2.39 33.10
CA LEU A 21 -17.46 -2.97 31.83
C LEU A 21 -18.98 -2.85 31.78
N ARG A 22 -19.48 -1.71 31.30
CA ARG A 22 -20.76 -1.71 30.61
C ARG A 22 -20.58 -2.75 29.52
N THR A 23 -21.20 -3.91 29.69
CA THR A 23 -21.56 -4.76 28.57
C THR A 23 -22.46 -3.90 27.71
N THR A 24 -21.87 -3.11 26.80
CA THR A 24 -22.54 -2.82 25.55
C THR A 24 -22.80 -4.20 24.99
N ALA A 25 -24.02 -4.70 25.19
CA ALA A 25 -24.51 -5.79 24.38
C ALA A 25 -24.13 -5.38 22.96
N ALA A 26 -23.29 -6.20 22.32
CA ALA A 26 -22.97 -6.01 20.92
C ALA A 26 -24.34 -5.87 20.26
N HIS A 27 -24.68 -4.66 19.83
CA HIS A 27 -25.82 -4.53 18.95
C HIS A 27 -25.48 -5.47 17.80
N PRO A 28 -26.36 -6.41 17.43
CA PRO A 28 -26.15 -7.12 16.18
C PRO A 28 -25.86 -6.03 15.16
N ALA A 29 -24.77 -6.15 14.41
CA ALA A 29 -24.45 -5.21 13.35
C ALA A 29 -25.69 -5.16 12.45
N THR A 30 -26.54 -4.16 12.67
CA THR A 30 -27.65 -3.88 11.80
C THR A 30 -26.98 -3.24 10.61
N ASP A 31 -26.79 -4.04 9.57
CA ASP A 31 -26.44 -3.58 8.26
C ASP A 31 -27.49 -2.52 7.86
N GLU A 32 -27.13 -1.24 8.04
CA GLU A 32 -27.99 -0.10 7.75
C GLU A 32 -28.13 0.11 6.23
N HIS A 33 -27.36 -0.63 5.42
CA HIS A 33 -27.63 -0.77 4.00
C HIS A 33 -28.76 -1.80 3.79
N ASN A 34 -29.99 -1.27 3.78
CA ASN A 34 -31.27 -1.94 3.48
C ASN A 34 -31.34 -2.72 2.14
N TYR A 35 -30.23 -3.05 1.48
CA TYR A 35 -30.21 -3.79 0.20
C TYR A 35 -30.31 -5.31 0.36
N TYR A 36 -29.92 -5.88 1.52
CA TYR A 36 -29.66 -7.32 1.66
C TYR A 36 -30.64 -8.13 2.52
N LYS A 37 -31.71 -7.53 3.06
CA LYS A 37 -32.52 -8.22 4.07
C LYS A 37 -33.35 -9.42 3.56
N ASN A 38 -33.58 -9.56 2.25
CA ASN A 38 -34.52 -10.56 1.73
C ASN A 38 -33.97 -11.58 0.71
N ASN A 39 -32.69 -11.55 0.32
CA ASN A 39 -32.19 -12.42 -0.77
C ASN A 39 -31.24 -13.54 -0.32
N ARG A 40 -31.36 -14.05 0.91
CA ARG A 40 -30.51 -15.17 1.40
C ARG A 40 -31.07 -16.56 1.09
N GLY A 41 -32.32 -16.64 0.62
CA GLY A 41 -33.02 -17.91 0.41
C GLY A 41 -33.34 -18.59 1.75
N THR A 42 -33.33 -19.93 1.75
CA THR A 42 -33.57 -20.75 2.96
C THR A 42 -32.37 -21.64 3.25
N PHE A 43 -32.35 -22.33 4.39
CA PHE A 43 -31.29 -23.30 4.69
C PHE A 43 -31.24 -24.45 3.67
N GLN A 44 -32.40 -24.92 3.19
CA GLN A 44 -32.50 -25.99 2.19
C GLN A 44 -32.23 -25.50 0.76
N ASN A 45 -32.52 -24.23 0.47
CA ASN A 45 -32.25 -23.61 -0.82
C ASN A 45 -31.61 -22.24 -0.61
N PRO A 46 -30.30 -22.20 -0.26
CA PRO A 46 -29.60 -20.94 -0.07
C PRO A 46 -29.58 -20.17 -1.39
N ALA A 47 -29.80 -18.87 -1.34
CA ALA A 47 -29.70 -18.02 -2.53
C ALA A 47 -28.24 -17.92 -2.99
N LYS A 48 -28.03 -17.60 -4.28
CA LYS A 48 -26.68 -17.43 -4.87
C LYS A 48 -25.79 -16.47 -4.09
N ASP A 49 -26.39 -15.46 -3.45
CA ASP A 49 -25.70 -14.44 -2.67
C ASP A 49 -24.96 -14.95 -1.43
N VAL A 50 -25.35 -16.11 -0.90
CA VAL A 50 -24.76 -16.70 0.32
C VAL A 50 -24.02 -18.01 0.04
N ARG A 51 -23.98 -18.44 -1.22
CA ARG A 51 -23.21 -19.61 -1.65
C ARG A 51 -21.73 -19.22 -1.82
N PRO A 52 -20.80 -20.18 -1.66
CA PRO A 52 -19.39 -19.91 -1.90
C PRO A 52 -19.15 -19.47 -3.35
N LYS A 53 -18.12 -18.65 -3.55
CA LYS A 53 -17.63 -18.26 -4.87
C LYS A 53 -16.28 -18.91 -5.12
N PHE A 54 -15.93 -19.04 -6.40
CA PHE A 54 -14.58 -19.45 -6.81
C PHE A 54 -13.78 -18.22 -7.22
N ARG A 55 -12.53 -18.12 -6.75
CA ARG A 55 -11.60 -17.13 -7.29
C ARG A 55 -11.19 -17.56 -8.69
N TYR A 56 -11.53 -16.74 -9.68
CA TYR A 56 -11.29 -17.02 -11.09
C TYR A 56 -10.11 -16.18 -11.57
N TRP A 57 -8.95 -16.83 -11.75
CA TRP A 57 -7.69 -16.16 -12.09
C TRP A 57 -7.61 -16.00 -13.60
N LEU A 58 -7.87 -14.78 -14.08
CA LEU A 58 -7.67 -14.42 -15.47
C LEU A 58 -6.18 -14.11 -15.69
N PRO A 59 -5.44 -14.89 -16.49
CA PRO A 59 -4.03 -14.59 -16.75
C PRO A 59 -3.86 -13.30 -17.56
N ASP A 60 -4.64 -13.14 -18.64
CA ASP A 60 -4.81 -11.92 -19.42
C ASP A 60 -5.99 -12.09 -20.40
N ALA A 61 -6.22 -11.11 -21.28
CA ALA A 61 -7.33 -11.13 -22.21
C ALA A 61 -7.13 -11.98 -23.49
N SER A 62 -6.04 -12.75 -23.60
CA SER A 62 -5.78 -13.62 -24.77
C SER A 62 -6.57 -14.94 -24.75
N VAL A 63 -7.19 -15.26 -23.62
CA VAL A 63 -8.00 -16.45 -23.40
C VAL A 63 -9.24 -16.51 -24.31
N ASP A 64 -9.74 -17.72 -24.57
CA ASP A 64 -10.96 -17.93 -25.36
C ASP A 64 -12.22 -17.52 -24.57
N PRO A 65 -13.02 -16.55 -25.06
CA PRO A 65 -14.28 -16.17 -24.42
C PRO A 65 -15.25 -17.34 -24.20
N ALA A 66 -15.27 -18.32 -25.12
CA ALA A 66 -16.16 -19.48 -24.98
C ALA A 66 -15.76 -20.38 -23.81
N GLY A 67 -14.45 -20.49 -23.54
CA GLY A 67 -13.91 -21.20 -22.38
C GLY A 67 -14.37 -20.57 -21.07
N ILE A 68 -14.26 -19.25 -20.93
CA ILE A 68 -14.72 -18.53 -19.74
C ILE A 68 -16.23 -18.74 -19.50
N ALA A 69 -17.04 -18.65 -20.57
CA ALA A 69 -18.47 -18.86 -20.46
C ALA A 69 -18.82 -20.29 -20.02
N ALA A 70 -18.08 -21.29 -20.51
CA ALA A 70 -18.22 -22.68 -20.10
C ALA A 70 -17.82 -22.89 -18.62
N ASP A 71 -16.69 -22.33 -18.18
CA ASP A 71 -16.24 -22.43 -16.79
C ASP A 71 -17.26 -21.83 -15.81
N ILE A 72 -17.80 -20.66 -16.12
CA ILE A 72 -18.81 -19.98 -15.29
C ILE A 72 -20.10 -20.82 -15.19
N LYS A 73 -20.52 -21.42 -16.29
CA LYS A 73 -21.65 -22.35 -16.30
C LYS A 73 -21.38 -23.57 -15.43
N ASP A 74 -20.21 -24.17 -15.54
CA ASP A 74 -19.84 -25.37 -14.77
C ASP A 74 -19.76 -25.05 -13.27
N ILE A 75 -19.21 -23.88 -12.89
CA ILE A 75 -19.21 -23.36 -11.52
C ILE A 75 -20.64 -23.23 -10.98
N GLY A 76 -21.57 -22.70 -11.78
CA GLY A 76 -22.99 -22.65 -11.40
C GLY A 76 -23.63 -24.03 -11.24
N SER A 77 -23.27 -24.97 -12.11
CA SER A 77 -23.85 -26.34 -12.13
C SER A 77 -23.56 -27.15 -10.86
N ILE A 78 -22.45 -26.85 -10.17
CA ILE A 78 -22.06 -27.49 -8.91
C ILE A 78 -22.61 -26.75 -7.66
N GLY A 79 -23.43 -25.72 -7.86
CA GLY A 79 -24.10 -25.00 -6.77
C GLY A 79 -23.27 -23.87 -6.14
N ALA A 80 -22.26 -23.35 -6.82
CA ALA A 80 -21.59 -22.12 -6.39
C ALA A 80 -22.52 -20.90 -6.54
N GLY A 81 -22.18 -19.81 -5.84
CA GLY A 81 -22.86 -18.52 -5.97
C GLY A 81 -22.37 -17.70 -7.15
N GLY A 82 -21.14 -17.98 -7.62
CA GLY A 82 -20.52 -17.27 -8.73
C GLY A 82 -19.01 -17.21 -8.61
N ILE A 83 -18.42 -16.13 -9.14
CA ILE A 83 -16.97 -15.97 -9.23
C ILE A 83 -16.47 -14.68 -8.59
N GLU A 84 -15.24 -14.73 -8.12
CA GLU A 84 -14.42 -13.58 -7.77
C GLU A 84 -13.32 -13.46 -8.83
N MET A 85 -13.53 -12.58 -9.80
CA MET A 85 -12.63 -12.43 -10.95
C MET A 85 -11.38 -11.64 -10.55
N CYS A 86 -10.24 -12.32 -10.60
CA CYS A 86 -8.92 -11.79 -10.30
C CYS A 86 -8.14 -11.58 -11.61
N ASN A 87 -7.58 -10.39 -11.80
CA ASN A 87 -6.80 -10.04 -12.98
C ASN A 87 -5.33 -10.42 -12.75
N TYR A 88 -4.97 -11.69 -12.80
CA TYR A 88 -3.79 -12.24 -12.13
C TYR A 88 -2.39 -11.87 -12.69
N PHE A 89 -2.24 -11.25 -13.88
CA PHE A 89 -1.01 -10.63 -14.47
C PHE A 89 0.43 -10.98 -13.94
N MET A 90 0.66 -12.21 -13.46
CA MET A 90 1.89 -12.77 -12.92
C MET A 90 2.55 -11.99 -11.76
N TYR A 91 1.80 -11.56 -10.74
CA TYR A 91 2.30 -10.69 -9.65
C TYR A 91 3.01 -9.45 -10.18
N GLY A 92 2.42 -8.84 -11.21
CA GLY A 92 2.97 -7.71 -11.93
C GLY A 92 4.25 -8.07 -12.70
N GLY A 93 4.28 -9.26 -13.31
CA GLY A 93 5.45 -9.80 -14.03
C GLY A 93 6.61 -10.27 -13.13
N GLN A 94 6.40 -10.43 -11.82
CA GLN A 94 7.46 -10.84 -10.90
C GLN A 94 7.78 -12.34 -10.95
N ILE A 95 6.80 -13.16 -11.35
CA ILE A 95 6.92 -14.62 -11.36
C ILE A 95 7.05 -15.22 -12.78
N GLY A 96 7.53 -14.42 -13.74
CA GLY A 96 7.85 -14.86 -15.10
C GLY A 96 7.41 -13.86 -16.17
N GLU A 97 7.61 -14.26 -17.42
CA GLU A 97 7.30 -13.43 -18.58
C GLU A 97 5.85 -13.64 -19.05
N PRO A 98 5.17 -12.57 -19.51
CA PRO A 98 3.85 -12.68 -20.14
C PRO A 98 3.84 -13.68 -21.29
N ALA A 99 2.83 -14.56 -21.32
CA ALA A 99 2.64 -15.49 -22.43
C ALA A 99 2.12 -14.78 -23.70
N SER A 100 1.56 -13.58 -23.55
CA SER A 100 0.98 -12.76 -24.62
C SER A 100 1.43 -11.30 -24.51
N ASP A 101 1.18 -10.49 -25.55
CA ASP A 101 1.50 -9.06 -25.50
C ASP A 101 0.40 -8.27 -24.76
N TRP A 102 0.73 -7.79 -23.57
CA TRP A 102 -0.17 -6.97 -22.77
C TRP A 102 -0.42 -5.56 -23.32
N SER A 103 0.30 -5.14 -24.38
CA SER A 103 -0.12 -3.97 -25.17
C SER A 103 -1.47 -4.19 -25.85
N THR A 104 -1.83 -5.46 -26.09
CA THR A 104 -3.11 -5.90 -26.69
C THR A 104 -4.04 -6.51 -25.65
N TYR A 105 -3.50 -7.40 -24.79
CA TYR A 105 -4.30 -8.23 -23.88
C TYR A 105 -4.25 -7.78 -22.40
N GLY A 106 -3.63 -6.64 -22.12
CA GLY A 106 -3.50 -6.08 -20.77
C GLY A 106 -4.82 -5.57 -20.17
N PHE A 107 -4.78 -5.24 -18.88
CA PHE A 107 -5.93 -4.71 -18.15
C PHE A 107 -6.45 -3.40 -18.77
N GLY A 108 -7.77 -3.30 -18.94
CA GLY A 108 -8.44 -2.12 -19.51
C GLY A 108 -8.27 -1.93 -21.03
N THR A 109 -7.62 -2.85 -21.74
CA THR A 109 -7.60 -2.82 -23.21
C THR A 109 -8.97 -3.21 -23.79
N PRO A 110 -9.23 -2.96 -25.09
CA PRO A 110 -10.44 -3.45 -25.75
C PRO A 110 -10.61 -4.98 -25.68
N ALA A 111 -9.50 -5.74 -25.72
CA ALA A 111 -9.56 -7.19 -25.56
C ALA A 111 -10.03 -7.58 -24.15
N TYR A 112 -9.52 -6.91 -23.12
CA TYR A 112 -9.95 -7.10 -21.74
C TYR A 112 -11.44 -6.79 -21.56
N ASN A 113 -11.93 -5.69 -22.12
CA ASN A 113 -13.35 -5.34 -22.02
C ASN A 113 -14.26 -6.40 -22.68
N LYS A 114 -13.84 -7.02 -23.78
CA LYS A 114 -14.56 -8.16 -24.40
C LYS A 114 -14.63 -9.37 -23.47
N ILE A 115 -13.52 -9.69 -22.80
CA ILE A 115 -13.45 -10.79 -21.83
C ILE A 115 -14.35 -10.52 -20.62
N LEU A 116 -14.28 -9.31 -20.06
CA LEU A 116 -15.10 -8.92 -18.91
C LEU A 116 -16.59 -8.92 -19.25
N ASN A 117 -16.97 -8.42 -20.44
CA ASN A 117 -18.35 -8.49 -20.93
C ASN A 117 -18.83 -9.95 -21.05
N THR A 118 -18.01 -10.82 -21.63
CA THR A 118 -18.31 -12.26 -21.74
C THR A 118 -18.53 -12.90 -20.37
N ALA A 119 -17.64 -12.63 -19.41
CA ALA A 119 -17.75 -13.17 -18.06
C ALA A 119 -19.03 -12.67 -17.35
N ALA A 120 -19.34 -11.38 -17.45
CA ALA A 120 -20.54 -10.80 -16.85
C ALA A 120 -21.83 -11.33 -17.50
N GLN A 121 -21.84 -11.51 -18.83
CA GLN A 121 -22.98 -12.07 -19.54
C GLN A 121 -23.18 -13.55 -19.17
N ALA A 122 -22.13 -14.37 -19.15
CA ALA A 122 -22.22 -15.77 -18.73
C ALA A 122 -22.68 -15.89 -17.26
N THR A 123 -22.23 -14.98 -16.39
CA THR A 123 -22.69 -14.91 -14.99
C THR A 123 -24.20 -14.65 -14.93
N LYS A 124 -24.70 -13.73 -15.76
CA LYS A 124 -26.14 -13.44 -15.86
C LYS A 124 -26.93 -14.62 -16.38
N ASP A 125 -26.48 -15.25 -17.46
CA ASP A 125 -27.17 -16.36 -18.11
C ASP A 125 -27.31 -17.60 -17.21
N ASN A 126 -26.43 -17.73 -16.21
CA ASN A 126 -26.42 -18.85 -15.26
C ASN A 126 -26.96 -18.49 -13.87
N ASP A 127 -27.58 -17.32 -13.70
CA ASP A 127 -28.10 -16.83 -12.41
C ASP A 127 -27.06 -16.85 -11.28
N LEU A 128 -25.88 -16.29 -11.54
CA LEU A 128 -24.77 -16.18 -10.59
C LEU A 128 -24.53 -14.71 -10.19
N VAL A 129 -23.48 -14.47 -9.39
CA VAL A 129 -22.92 -13.15 -9.11
C VAL A 129 -21.43 -13.08 -9.47
N ILE A 130 -20.94 -11.89 -9.76
CA ILE A 130 -19.53 -11.64 -10.08
C ILE A 130 -18.98 -10.55 -9.15
N ASP A 131 -17.81 -10.82 -8.57
CA ASP A 131 -16.96 -9.81 -7.96
C ASP A 131 -15.77 -9.52 -8.88
N LEU A 132 -15.25 -8.30 -8.86
CA LEU A 132 -14.17 -7.87 -9.74
C LEU A 132 -13.04 -7.20 -8.95
N ALA A 133 -11.81 -7.67 -9.16
CA ALA A 133 -10.61 -7.02 -8.65
C ALA A 133 -10.49 -5.61 -9.26
N LEU A 134 -10.17 -4.62 -8.42
CA LEU A 134 -10.14 -3.20 -8.79
C LEU A 134 -9.11 -2.87 -9.89
N GLY A 135 -8.10 -3.71 -10.06
CA GLY A 135 -6.97 -3.52 -10.97
C GLY A 135 -6.31 -4.87 -11.30
N PRO A 136 -5.14 -4.86 -11.99
CA PRO A 136 -4.27 -6.03 -12.10
C PRO A 136 -3.86 -6.55 -10.72
N GLU A 137 -3.52 -7.83 -10.67
CA GLU A 137 -3.18 -8.58 -9.47
C GLU A 137 -4.28 -8.49 -8.41
N SER A 138 -3.95 -7.76 -7.36
CA SER A 138 -4.67 -7.56 -6.12
C SER A 138 -5.37 -6.20 -6.07
N GLY A 139 -5.37 -5.42 -7.17
CA GLY A 139 -6.16 -4.20 -7.30
C GLY A 139 -5.48 -2.89 -6.89
N GLN A 140 -4.19 -2.91 -6.56
CA GLN A 140 -3.44 -1.77 -6.01
C GLN A 140 -3.08 -0.69 -7.04
N GLY A 141 -3.45 -0.86 -8.30
CA GLY A 141 -3.00 0.03 -9.36
C GLY A 141 -3.77 -0.09 -10.66
N VAL A 142 -3.57 0.89 -11.53
CA VAL A 142 -4.17 0.94 -12.86
C VAL A 142 -3.19 1.56 -13.86
N PRO A 143 -3.37 1.38 -15.19
CA PRO A 143 -2.64 2.14 -16.17
C PRO A 143 -2.89 3.65 -16.02
N ALA A 144 -1.80 4.41 -15.98
CA ALA A 144 -1.82 5.85 -15.80
C ALA A 144 -0.58 6.48 -16.45
N GLU A 145 -0.64 7.79 -16.72
CA GLU A 145 0.55 8.57 -17.05
C GLU A 145 1.56 8.50 -15.88
N TRP A 146 2.83 8.32 -16.20
CA TRP A 146 3.89 8.04 -15.22
C TRP A 146 4.14 9.18 -14.22
N ASP A 147 3.73 10.40 -14.57
CA ASP A 147 3.85 11.62 -13.75
C ASP A 147 2.54 12.01 -13.06
N ASN A 148 1.52 11.14 -13.09
CA ASN A 148 0.23 11.44 -12.48
C ASN A 148 0.36 11.61 -10.94
N PRO A 149 -0.07 12.75 -10.37
CA PRO A 149 0.09 13.05 -8.95
C PRO A 149 -0.83 12.26 -8.00
N GLY A 150 -1.67 11.38 -8.54
CA GLY A 150 -2.42 10.39 -7.77
C GLY A 150 -1.72 9.04 -7.64
N LEU A 151 -0.52 8.86 -8.19
CA LEU A 151 0.27 7.64 -8.03
C LEU A 151 0.99 7.59 -6.68
N ALA A 152 1.39 6.40 -6.25
CA ALA A 152 2.02 6.16 -4.95
C ALA A 152 3.34 6.94 -4.78
N TYR A 153 3.62 7.40 -3.57
CA TYR A 153 4.83 8.17 -3.23
C TYR A 153 5.72 7.43 -2.24
N ASP A 154 7.03 7.65 -2.37
CA ASP A 154 8.05 7.27 -1.41
C ASP A 154 8.63 8.50 -0.73
N LEU A 155 8.91 8.38 0.57
CA LEU A 155 9.84 9.28 1.25
C LEU A 155 11.26 8.73 1.06
N ILE A 156 12.13 9.57 0.51
CA ILE A 156 13.55 9.28 0.32
C ILE A 156 14.38 10.27 1.14
N SER A 157 15.58 9.86 1.55
CA SER A 157 16.46 10.71 2.35
C SER A 157 17.91 10.64 1.90
N HIS A 158 18.62 11.74 2.12
CA HIS A 158 20.04 11.91 1.82
C HIS A 158 20.70 12.59 3.01
N ASN A 159 21.94 12.22 3.32
CA ASN A 159 22.66 12.83 4.42
C ASN A 159 24.16 12.97 4.15
N ILE A 160 24.77 13.91 4.86
CA ILE A 160 26.22 14.02 4.98
C ILE A 160 26.60 14.20 6.45
N LYS A 161 27.85 13.85 6.77
CA LYS A 161 28.44 14.12 8.08
C LYS A 161 29.30 15.38 8.01
N VAL A 162 29.19 16.22 9.03
CA VAL A 162 29.98 17.44 9.21
C VAL A 162 30.66 17.39 10.57
N SER A 163 31.94 17.76 10.66
CA SER A 163 32.65 17.75 11.94
C SER A 163 32.08 18.80 12.90
N ALA A 164 32.17 18.55 14.20
CA ALA A 164 31.84 19.58 15.19
C ALA A 164 32.79 20.79 15.03
N GLY A 165 32.24 22.00 15.10
CA GLY A 165 32.97 23.25 14.88
C GLY A 165 33.17 23.66 13.42
N ASP A 166 32.85 22.78 12.46
CA ASP A 166 32.99 23.10 11.04
C ASP A 166 31.77 23.85 10.49
N THR A 167 31.95 24.39 9.29
CA THR A 167 30.88 25.04 8.51
C THR A 167 30.61 24.25 7.25
N TYR A 168 29.34 23.97 6.97
CA TYR A 168 28.91 23.45 5.68
C TYR A 168 28.41 24.60 4.78
N LYS A 169 28.90 24.66 3.55
CA LYS A 169 28.42 25.58 2.49
C LYS A 169 28.31 24.81 1.19
N GLY A 170 27.09 24.57 0.72
CA GLY A 170 26.87 23.76 -0.48
C GLY A 170 25.40 23.53 -0.79
N LYS A 171 25.13 22.65 -1.77
CA LYS A 171 23.78 22.17 -2.05
C LYS A 171 23.32 21.22 -0.95
N VAL A 172 22.06 21.31 -0.55
CA VAL A 172 21.45 20.32 0.34
C VAL A 172 21.67 18.90 -0.23
N PRO A 173 22.03 17.90 0.61
CA PRO A 173 22.20 16.52 0.16
C PRO A 173 20.97 16.04 -0.64
N GLY A 174 21.17 15.43 -1.81
CA GLY A 174 20.05 14.93 -2.62
C GLY A 174 19.22 15.98 -3.35
N TYR A 175 19.67 17.24 -3.42
CA TYR A 175 18.97 18.31 -4.13
C TYR A 175 18.56 17.89 -5.55
N GLY A 176 17.27 18.08 -5.89
CA GLY A 176 16.68 17.73 -7.18
C GLY A 176 16.09 16.33 -7.25
N ASN A 177 16.19 15.50 -6.21
CA ASN A 177 15.66 14.12 -6.20
C ASN A 177 14.19 14.03 -5.76
N GLY A 178 13.43 15.13 -5.74
CA GLY A 178 12.03 15.14 -5.36
C GLY A 178 11.59 16.46 -4.74
N THR A 179 10.41 16.44 -4.13
CA THR A 179 9.88 17.58 -3.38
C THR A 179 10.49 17.59 -1.99
N LEU A 180 11.16 18.69 -1.62
CA LEU A 180 11.80 18.82 -0.31
C LEU A 180 10.74 18.82 0.79
N LEU A 181 10.79 17.84 1.69
CA LEU A 181 10.01 17.82 2.92
C LEU A 181 10.71 18.65 4.00
N SER A 182 11.97 18.32 4.27
CA SER A 182 12.71 18.92 5.38
C SER A 182 14.22 18.79 5.23
N VAL A 183 14.94 19.74 5.82
CA VAL A 183 16.38 19.64 6.10
C VAL A 183 16.58 19.78 7.60
N THR A 184 17.19 18.77 8.21
CA THR A 184 17.40 18.71 9.66
C THR A 184 18.87 18.50 10.00
N THR A 185 19.28 18.96 11.17
CA THR A 185 20.60 18.69 11.72
C THR A 185 20.48 17.98 13.06
N ALA A 186 21.41 17.07 13.35
CA ALA A 186 21.49 16.42 14.65
C ALA A 186 22.94 16.06 15.00
N ALA A 187 23.35 16.30 16.24
CA ALA A 187 24.64 15.90 16.77
C ALA A 187 24.69 14.38 16.93
N ILE A 188 25.75 13.78 16.40
CA ILE A 188 26.07 12.36 16.55
C ILE A 188 26.81 12.20 17.88
N LEU A 189 26.23 11.44 18.80
CA LEU A 189 26.83 11.14 20.10
C LEU A 189 27.68 9.86 20.04
N HIS A 190 27.14 8.82 19.39
CA HIS A 190 27.76 7.51 19.31
C HIS A 190 27.31 6.74 18.06
N SER A 191 28.05 5.71 17.69
CA SER A 191 27.71 4.81 16.58
C SER A 191 28.19 3.40 16.84
N GLU A 192 27.37 2.41 16.54
CA GLU A 192 27.66 0.99 16.73
C GLU A 192 27.33 0.21 15.47
N ASN A 193 28.19 -0.75 15.11
CA ASN A 193 27.96 -1.63 13.97
C ASN A 193 27.33 -2.93 14.44
N TYR A 194 26.26 -3.33 13.78
CA TYR A 194 25.52 -4.55 14.02
C TYR A 194 25.57 -5.46 12.80
N SER A 195 25.43 -6.76 13.04
CA SER A 195 25.42 -7.80 12.01
C SER A 195 24.46 -8.91 12.39
N THR A 196 23.67 -9.38 11.43
CA THR A 196 22.80 -10.56 11.60
C THR A 196 22.92 -11.48 10.40
N PRO A 197 22.83 -12.81 10.56
CA PRO A 197 22.71 -13.72 9.43
C PRO A 197 21.51 -13.32 8.55
N ASN A 198 21.74 -13.26 7.23
CA ASN A 198 20.68 -13.07 6.25
C ASN A 198 19.98 -14.42 6.03
N LEU A 199 18.74 -14.55 6.48
CA LEU A 199 17.98 -15.79 6.33
C LEU A 199 17.04 -15.67 5.14
N VAL A 200 17.17 -16.57 4.15
CA VAL A 200 16.18 -16.72 3.08
C VAL A 200 15.12 -17.73 3.53
N VAL A 201 13.91 -17.60 2.99
CA VAL A 201 12.76 -18.51 3.20
C VAL A 201 13.24 -19.97 3.21
N GLY A 202 13.27 -20.59 4.41
CA GLY A 202 13.81 -21.93 4.62
C GLY A 202 15.01 -22.07 5.58
N LEU A 203 15.42 -21.01 6.31
CA LEU A 203 16.46 -21.03 7.36
C LEU A 203 17.89 -21.31 6.87
N ILE A 204 18.18 -21.17 5.57
CA ILE A 204 19.55 -21.28 5.06
C ILE A 204 20.20 -19.90 5.15
N PRO A 205 21.30 -19.73 5.91
CA PRO A 205 22.03 -18.46 5.93
C PRO A 205 22.61 -18.15 4.56
N ASN A 206 22.21 -17.03 3.97
CA ASN A 206 22.76 -16.49 2.72
C ASN A 206 23.50 -15.16 2.99
N GLY A 207 24.61 -15.26 3.72
CA GLY A 207 25.45 -14.13 4.10
C GLY A 207 25.02 -13.42 5.39
N PHE A 208 25.53 -12.20 5.60
CA PHE A 208 25.22 -11.35 6.74
C PHE A 208 24.69 -10.00 6.25
N ILE A 209 23.69 -9.49 6.96
CA ILE A 209 23.23 -8.11 6.84
C ILE A 209 23.98 -7.31 7.90
N ASN A 210 24.72 -6.29 7.47
CA ASN A 210 25.44 -5.37 8.36
C ASN A 210 24.78 -3.99 8.30
N TRP A 211 24.66 -3.32 9.44
CA TRP A 211 24.16 -1.95 9.51
C TRP A 211 24.81 -1.19 10.66
N THR A 212 24.75 0.14 10.61
CA THR A 212 25.26 1.01 11.68
C THR A 212 24.09 1.72 12.36
N VAL A 213 24.00 1.60 13.68
CA VAL A 213 23.06 2.36 14.50
C VAL A 213 23.75 3.64 14.97
N TRP A 214 23.11 4.78 14.72
CA TRP A 214 23.60 6.10 15.12
C TRP A 214 22.77 6.65 16.27
N ASN A 215 23.42 6.92 17.41
CA ASN A 215 22.78 7.61 18.52
C ASN A 215 22.98 9.11 18.35
N ILE A 216 21.88 9.84 18.17
CA ILE A 216 21.87 11.29 17.99
C ILE A 216 21.30 11.99 19.23
N SER A 217 21.69 13.25 19.46
CA SER A 217 21.12 14.06 20.54
C SER A 217 19.76 14.64 20.13
N ALA A 218 18.71 14.28 20.85
CA ALA A 218 17.37 14.82 20.67
C ALA A 218 17.33 16.36 20.80
N ASP A 219 18.08 16.92 21.76
CA ASP A 219 18.13 18.37 22.00
C ASP A 219 18.81 19.13 20.85
N SER A 220 19.68 18.45 20.11
CA SER A 220 20.36 19.02 18.94
C SER A 220 19.57 18.88 17.64
N LEU A 221 18.45 18.14 17.66
CA LEU A 221 17.61 17.92 16.49
C LEU A 221 16.92 19.23 16.12
N ASN A 222 17.35 19.82 15.02
CA ASN A 222 16.88 21.12 14.56
C ASN A 222 16.42 21.07 13.11
N ASP A 223 15.29 21.71 12.84
CA ASP A 223 14.79 21.92 11.48
C ASP A 223 15.40 23.23 10.93
N VAL A 224 16.14 23.09 9.84
CA VAL A 224 16.81 24.18 9.13
C VAL A 224 16.28 24.37 7.71
N THR A 225 15.13 23.77 7.39
CA THR A 225 14.51 23.81 6.05
C THR A 225 14.32 25.24 5.56
N SER A 226 13.90 26.15 6.43
CA SER A 226 13.70 27.58 6.09
C SER A 226 14.99 28.32 5.70
N ARG A 227 16.16 27.73 5.95
CA ARG A 227 17.47 28.30 5.56
C ARG A 227 17.93 27.86 4.17
N VAL A 228 17.22 26.93 3.54
CA VAL A 228 17.51 26.48 2.18
C VAL A 228 17.12 27.56 1.19
N ARG A 229 18.05 27.96 0.33
CA ARG A 229 17.83 28.95 -0.73
C ARG A 229 17.06 28.32 -1.90
N PRO A 230 16.41 29.12 -2.77
CA PRO A 230 15.66 28.60 -3.93
C PRO A 230 16.49 27.75 -4.88
N ASP A 231 17.80 27.98 -4.95
CA ASP A 231 18.70 27.17 -5.77
C ASP A 231 19.13 25.86 -5.07
N GLY A 232 18.64 25.60 -3.85
CA GLY A 232 18.98 24.42 -3.06
C GLY A 232 20.25 24.55 -2.23
N THR A 233 20.88 25.72 -2.15
CA THR A 233 22.06 25.91 -1.30
C THR A 233 21.72 26.24 0.14
N ILE A 234 22.61 25.85 1.06
CA ILE A 234 22.52 26.15 2.49
C ILE A 234 23.92 26.45 3.04
N SER A 235 23.98 27.31 4.06
CA SER A 235 25.20 27.62 4.81
C SER A 235 24.90 27.47 6.30
N LEU A 236 25.56 26.53 6.97
CA LEU A 236 25.34 26.22 8.39
C LEU A 236 26.67 26.09 9.11
N GLU A 237 26.73 26.68 10.30
CA GLU A 237 27.83 26.48 11.25
C GLU A 237 27.39 25.45 12.28
N PHE A 238 28.24 24.46 12.55
CA PHE A 238 27.96 23.39 13.49
C PHE A 238 28.72 23.63 14.79
N PRO A 239 28.04 23.70 15.94
CA PRO A 239 28.70 24.08 17.17
C PRO A 239 29.70 23.02 17.63
N GLN A 240 30.80 23.46 18.23
CA GLN A 240 31.63 22.58 19.06
C GLN A 240 30.79 22.11 20.25
N HIS A 241 30.69 20.80 20.44
CA HIS A 241 29.96 20.20 21.55
C HIS A 241 30.80 19.08 22.12
N GLN A 242 31.07 19.10 23.44
CA GLN A 242 32.06 18.21 24.06
C GLN A 242 31.80 16.72 23.82
N THR A 243 30.53 16.34 23.71
CA THR A 243 30.13 14.94 23.47
C THR A 243 29.80 14.63 22.00
N ALA A 244 29.69 15.63 21.12
CA ALA A 244 29.38 15.38 19.73
C ALA A 244 30.62 14.89 18.97
N LYS A 245 30.49 13.78 18.27
CA LYS A 245 31.51 13.24 17.37
C LYS A 245 31.43 13.83 15.96
N GLY A 246 30.34 14.53 15.66
CA GLY A 246 30.02 15.17 14.40
C GLY A 246 28.53 15.49 14.36
N TYR A 247 28.05 15.94 13.21
CA TYR A 247 26.65 16.23 12.96
C TYR A 247 26.19 15.58 11.67
N PHE A 248 24.95 15.13 11.64
CA PHE A 248 24.25 14.93 10.38
C PHE A 248 23.71 16.26 9.86
N LEU A 249 23.87 16.50 8.57
CA LEU A 249 22.98 17.34 7.78
C LEU A 249 22.14 16.38 6.93
N TRP A 250 20.85 16.30 7.25
CA TRP A 250 19.92 15.32 6.68
C TRP A 250 18.86 16.04 5.88
N ALA A 251 18.52 15.51 4.71
CA ALA A 251 17.50 16.06 3.84
C ALA A 251 16.53 14.94 3.43
N SER A 252 15.25 15.18 3.66
CA SER A 252 14.18 14.27 3.30
C SER A 252 13.35 14.89 2.18
N TYR A 253 13.05 14.07 1.18
CA TYR A 253 12.26 14.40 0.00
C TYR A 253 11.17 13.36 -0.19
N PHE A 254 10.11 13.71 -0.89
CA PHE A 254 9.18 12.71 -1.41
C PHE A 254 9.03 12.84 -2.92
N LYS A 255 8.79 11.71 -3.58
CA LYS A 255 8.57 11.62 -5.03
C LYS A 255 7.67 10.42 -5.35
N LEU A 256 7.18 10.38 -6.58
CA LEU A 256 6.48 9.20 -7.10
C LEU A 256 7.39 7.97 -7.01
N SER A 257 6.87 6.88 -6.45
CA SER A 257 7.58 5.60 -6.30
C SER A 257 7.91 4.96 -7.65
N SER A 258 7.05 5.21 -8.65
CA SER A 258 7.02 4.47 -9.91
C SER A 258 6.77 2.96 -9.74
N ASP A 259 6.29 2.52 -8.58
CA ASP A 259 6.00 1.12 -8.33
C ASP A 259 4.85 0.63 -9.21
N ARG A 260 4.95 -0.62 -9.67
CA ARG A 260 4.08 -1.16 -10.70
C ARG A 260 3.30 -2.36 -10.18
N ALA A 261 1.98 -2.26 -10.30
CA ALA A 261 1.06 -3.39 -10.15
C ALA A 261 1.10 -4.32 -11.37
N ALA A 262 1.49 -3.83 -12.55
CA ALA A 262 1.74 -4.65 -13.74
C ALA A 262 2.85 -4.07 -14.61
N ILE A 263 3.68 -4.94 -15.19
CA ILE A 263 4.72 -4.53 -16.15
C ILE A 263 4.10 -4.06 -17.48
N PRO A 264 4.84 -3.25 -18.26
CA PRO A 264 4.44 -2.88 -19.62
C PRO A 264 4.32 -4.08 -20.57
N GLY A 265 3.55 -3.90 -21.65
CA GLY A 265 3.59 -4.81 -22.79
C GLY A 265 4.90 -4.73 -23.56
N SER A 266 5.06 -5.53 -24.62
CA SER A 266 6.35 -5.68 -25.31
C SER A 266 6.79 -4.43 -26.09
N SER A 267 5.87 -3.53 -26.46
CA SER A 267 6.17 -2.31 -27.23
C SER A 267 5.16 -1.20 -26.95
N PRO A 268 5.14 -0.63 -25.74
CA PRO A 268 4.12 0.32 -25.31
C PRO A 268 4.18 1.63 -26.11
N GLN A 269 3.04 2.04 -26.69
CA GLN A 269 2.90 3.27 -27.48
C GLN A 269 2.16 4.38 -26.72
N ASN A 270 1.48 4.04 -25.63
CA ASN A 270 0.71 4.97 -24.80
C ASN A 270 0.63 4.45 -23.35
N PHE A 271 0.07 5.26 -22.45
CA PHE A 271 0.01 4.93 -21.02
C PHE A 271 -0.76 3.64 -20.72
N LEU A 272 -1.80 3.30 -21.49
CA LEU A 272 -2.61 2.10 -21.30
C LEU A 272 -1.78 0.82 -21.51
N GLN A 273 -0.78 0.88 -22.38
CA GLN A 273 0.12 -0.23 -22.69
C GLN A 273 1.37 -0.24 -21.81
N ASN A 274 1.62 0.86 -21.10
CA ASN A 274 2.81 1.07 -20.28
C ASN A 274 2.65 0.50 -18.87
N GLY A 275 1.95 -0.63 -18.73
CA GLY A 275 1.73 -1.30 -17.46
C GLY A 275 0.77 -0.56 -16.54
N SER A 276 0.70 -0.99 -15.27
CA SER A 276 -0.14 -0.37 -14.25
C SER A 276 0.70 0.09 -13.08
N PHE A 277 0.43 1.31 -12.60
CA PHE A 277 1.16 1.93 -11.50
C PHE A 277 0.35 1.85 -10.22
N ALA A 278 1.03 1.64 -9.10
CA ALA A 278 0.42 1.73 -7.78
C ALA A 278 -0.15 3.14 -7.56
N VAL A 279 -1.40 3.22 -7.07
CA VAL A 279 -2.02 4.51 -6.72
C VAL A 279 -1.67 4.94 -5.30
N ASP A 280 -1.80 6.23 -5.00
CA ASP A 280 -1.67 6.74 -3.65
C ASP A 280 -2.88 6.31 -2.80
N HIS A 281 -2.71 5.22 -2.04
CA HIS A 281 -3.74 4.65 -1.17
C HIS A 281 -4.08 5.55 0.03
N PHE A 282 -3.31 6.61 0.28
CA PHE A 282 -3.57 7.54 1.36
C PHE A 282 -4.35 8.78 0.92
N SER A 283 -4.64 8.94 -0.37
CA SER A 283 -5.29 10.15 -0.88
C SER A 283 -6.50 9.92 -1.77
N THR A 284 -7.38 10.93 -1.77
CA THR A 284 -8.53 10.98 -2.68
C THR A 284 -8.12 11.13 -4.14
N ARG A 285 -6.87 11.59 -4.42
CA ARG A 285 -6.30 11.64 -5.76
C ARG A 285 -6.04 10.24 -6.29
N GLY A 286 -5.43 9.36 -5.49
CA GLY A 286 -5.20 7.96 -5.87
C GLY A 286 -6.51 7.21 -6.12
N ALA A 287 -7.48 7.35 -5.21
CA ALA A 287 -8.82 6.80 -5.43
C ALA A 287 -9.45 7.27 -6.75
N LYS A 288 -9.29 8.56 -7.10
CA LYS A 288 -9.78 9.11 -8.37
C LYS A 288 -9.08 8.54 -9.59
N VAL A 289 -7.76 8.31 -9.54
CA VAL A 289 -7.03 7.68 -10.66
C VAL A 289 -7.65 6.33 -10.98
N THR A 290 -7.92 5.51 -9.96
CA THR A 290 -8.56 4.21 -10.14
C THR A 290 -9.99 4.31 -10.64
N THR A 291 -10.85 5.13 -10.01
CA THR A 291 -12.26 5.23 -10.43
C THR A 291 -12.40 5.79 -11.85
N ASP A 292 -11.62 6.83 -12.19
CA ASP A 292 -11.62 7.40 -13.54
C ASP A 292 -11.18 6.36 -14.57
N PHE A 293 -10.16 5.56 -14.26
CA PHE A 293 -9.70 4.50 -15.14
C PHE A 293 -10.80 3.45 -15.36
N LEU A 294 -11.43 2.98 -14.28
CA LEU A 294 -12.50 2.01 -14.36
C LEU A 294 -13.67 2.51 -15.22
N GLU A 295 -14.12 3.74 -15.01
CA GLU A 295 -15.23 4.33 -15.77
C GLU A 295 -14.88 4.53 -17.25
N LYS A 296 -13.64 4.89 -17.58
CA LYS A 296 -13.22 5.21 -18.96
C LYS A 296 -12.82 3.98 -19.77
N TYR A 297 -12.28 2.94 -19.13
CA TYR A 297 -11.64 1.82 -19.84
C TYR A 297 -12.20 0.43 -19.49
N VAL A 298 -12.80 0.26 -18.31
CA VAL A 298 -13.27 -1.06 -17.84
C VAL A 298 -14.79 -1.20 -17.93
N LEU A 299 -15.52 -0.26 -17.33
CA LEU A 299 -16.98 -0.24 -17.20
C LEU A 299 -17.66 0.38 -18.43
N ILE A 300 -17.16 0.06 -19.62
CA ILE A 300 -17.65 0.56 -20.90
C ILE A 300 -18.31 -0.56 -21.72
N ASN A 301 -18.94 -0.20 -22.84
CA ASN A 301 -19.52 -1.14 -23.82
C ASN A 301 -20.50 -2.16 -23.19
N GLY A 302 -21.41 -1.71 -22.32
CA GLY A 302 -22.41 -2.58 -21.69
C GLY A 302 -21.96 -3.27 -20.41
N VAL A 303 -20.66 -3.22 -20.07
CA VAL A 303 -20.13 -3.86 -18.85
C VAL A 303 -20.77 -3.26 -17.60
N LYS A 304 -20.91 -1.93 -17.53
CA LYS A 304 -21.55 -1.26 -16.38
C LYS A 304 -22.97 -1.74 -16.14
N GLU A 305 -23.77 -1.84 -17.20
CA GLU A 305 -25.17 -2.27 -17.15
C GLU A 305 -25.29 -3.74 -16.75
N LEU A 306 -24.36 -4.59 -17.19
CA LEU A 306 -24.28 -5.97 -16.73
C LEU A 306 -23.89 -6.06 -15.26
N PHE A 307 -22.88 -5.30 -14.82
CA PHE A 307 -22.45 -5.28 -13.42
C PHE A 307 -23.53 -4.73 -12.49
N GLN A 308 -24.41 -3.84 -12.94
CA GLN A 308 -25.59 -3.43 -12.17
C GLN A 308 -26.58 -4.58 -11.92
N GLN A 309 -26.55 -5.63 -12.75
CA GLN A 309 -27.44 -6.79 -12.63
C GLN A 309 -26.81 -7.96 -11.88
N VAL A 310 -25.51 -8.20 -12.07
CA VAL A 310 -24.81 -9.39 -11.53
C VAL A 310 -23.63 -9.07 -10.61
N GLY A 311 -23.16 -7.83 -10.61
CA GLY A 311 -22.02 -7.40 -9.79
C GLY A 311 -22.39 -7.34 -8.32
N LYS A 312 -21.51 -7.82 -7.44
CA LYS A 312 -21.72 -7.77 -6.00
C LYS A 312 -20.63 -6.99 -5.26
N TYR A 313 -19.37 -7.28 -5.49
CA TYR A 313 -18.26 -6.53 -4.91
C TYR A 313 -17.23 -6.10 -5.94
N ILE A 314 -16.68 -4.91 -5.72
CA ILE A 314 -15.35 -4.55 -6.21
C ILE A 314 -14.40 -4.72 -5.03
N TRP A 315 -13.25 -5.37 -5.24
CA TRP A 315 -12.36 -5.76 -4.16
C TRP A 315 -10.89 -5.48 -4.48
N GLU A 316 -10.10 -5.40 -3.42
CA GLU A 316 -8.65 -5.42 -3.41
C GLU A 316 -8.19 -6.58 -2.51
N ASP A 317 -7.09 -7.25 -2.87
CA ASP A 317 -6.44 -8.20 -1.97
C ASP A 317 -5.49 -7.46 -1.01
N SER A 318 -4.66 -8.24 -0.31
CA SER A 318 -3.52 -7.73 0.45
C SER A 318 -2.70 -6.73 -0.38
N VAL A 319 -2.37 -5.58 0.23
CA VAL A 319 -1.56 -4.53 -0.40
C VAL A 319 -0.08 -4.92 -0.35
N GLU A 320 0.59 -4.93 -1.51
CA GLU A 320 1.93 -5.46 -1.77
C GLU A 320 2.80 -4.45 -2.55
N ILE A 321 2.46 -3.16 -2.45
CA ILE A 321 3.22 -2.06 -3.07
C ILE A 321 4.64 -2.07 -2.52
N LYS A 322 5.64 -2.00 -3.39
CA LYS A 322 7.02 -1.89 -2.94
C LYS A 322 7.33 -0.43 -2.62
N SER A 323 7.83 -0.20 -1.42
CA SER A 323 8.24 1.13 -0.96
C SER A 323 9.40 1.01 0.01
N SER A 324 10.35 1.94 -0.07
CA SER A 324 11.37 2.11 0.97
C SER A 324 10.78 2.73 2.23
N LEU A 325 9.86 3.69 2.07
CA LEU A 325 9.10 4.29 3.14
C LEU A 325 7.88 4.99 2.53
N TYR A 326 6.70 4.46 2.85
CA TYR A 326 5.44 4.98 2.31
C TYR A 326 5.23 6.46 2.65
N TRP A 327 4.75 7.22 1.67
CA TRP A 327 4.44 8.62 1.85
C TRP A 327 3.20 9.05 1.07
N THR A 328 2.66 10.21 1.40
CA THR A 328 1.71 10.96 0.57
C THR A 328 1.97 12.46 0.75
N PRO A 329 1.79 13.31 -0.29
CA PRO A 329 2.07 14.73 -0.20
C PRO A 329 1.38 15.44 0.97
N ASP A 330 0.16 15.01 1.33
CA ASP A 330 -0.65 15.63 2.37
C ASP A 330 -0.33 15.12 3.78
N LEU A 331 0.61 14.17 3.93
CA LEU A 331 0.91 13.55 5.22
C LEU A 331 1.49 14.56 6.22
N ALA A 332 2.36 15.46 5.77
CA ALA A 332 3.01 16.43 6.66
C ALA A 332 2.01 17.43 7.27
N SER A 333 1.10 17.96 6.45
CA SER A 333 0.04 18.87 6.92
C SER A 333 -0.96 18.13 7.81
N THR A 334 -1.41 16.94 7.40
CA THR A 334 -2.33 16.10 8.18
C THR A 334 -1.76 15.74 9.54
N PHE A 335 -0.49 15.32 9.58
CA PHE A 335 0.20 15.01 10.83
C PHE A 335 0.26 16.21 11.76
N LYS A 336 0.60 17.39 11.22
CA LYS A 336 0.68 18.62 12.01
C LYS A 336 -0.68 19.03 12.60
N GLU A 337 -1.75 18.85 11.84
CA GLU A 337 -3.12 19.08 12.33
C GLU A 337 -3.48 18.11 13.46
N MET A 338 -3.15 16.82 13.31
CA MET A 338 -3.48 15.78 14.29
C MET A 338 -2.65 15.84 15.57
N HIS A 339 -1.38 16.25 15.47
CA HIS A 339 -0.41 16.14 16.56
C HIS A 339 0.14 17.48 17.08
N GLY A 340 -0.13 18.59 16.38
CA GLY A 340 0.27 19.94 16.81
C GLY A 340 1.75 20.29 16.57
N TYR A 341 2.52 19.44 15.88
CA TYR A 341 3.91 19.71 15.52
C TYR A 341 4.28 19.13 14.15
N ASP A 342 5.36 19.65 13.57
CA ASP A 342 5.80 19.29 12.22
C ASP A 342 6.56 17.95 12.19
N ILE A 343 6.13 17.03 11.32
CA ILE A 343 6.82 15.74 11.13
C ILE A 343 8.19 15.91 10.48
N GLY A 344 8.41 16.98 9.69
CA GLY A 344 9.66 17.27 9.00
C GLY A 344 10.85 17.32 9.96
N LYS A 345 10.67 17.88 11.17
CA LYS A 345 11.70 17.88 12.22
C LYS A 345 12.20 16.47 12.57
N TYR A 346 11.34 15.46 12.46
CA TYR A 346 11.62 14.08 12.85
C TYR A 346 11.76 13.14 11.64
N ALA A 347 11.71 13.64 10.40
CA ALA A 347 11.75 12.81 9.19
C ALA A 347 13.01 11.92 9.11
N MET A 348 14.14 12.38 9.66
CA MET A 348 15.37 11.57 9.74
C MET A 348 15.22 10.30 10.58
N LEU A 349 14.26 10.25 11.51
CA LEU A 349 13.99 9.08 12.36
C LEU A 349 13.13 8.03 11.65
N LEU A 350 12.47 8.41 10.55
CA LEU A 350 11.62 7.50 9.77
C LEU A 350 12.43 6.73 8.73
N ALA A 351 13.54 7.31 8.28
CA ALA A 351 14.32 6.79 7.18
C ALA A 351 15.32 5.73 7.64
N GLU A 352 15.44 4.66 6.85
CA GLU A 352 16.56 3.74 6.96
C GLU A 352 17.80 4.40 6.32
N SER A 353 18.89 4.48 7.08
CA SER A 353 20.19 4.89 6.52
C SER A 353 20.87 3.66 5.90
N TYR A 354 20.88 3.57 4.58
CA TYR A 354 21.67 2.57 3.85
C TYR A 354 23.14 3.01 3.70
#